data_AF-A0A4R9BXQ7-F1
#
_entry.id   AF-A0A4R9BXQ7-F1
#
_cell.length_a   1.000
_cell.length_b   1.000
_cell.length_c   1.000
_cell.angle_alpha   90.00
_cell.angle_beta   90.00
_cell.angle_gamma   90.00
#
_symmetry.space_group_name_H-M   'P 1'
#
loop_
_entity.id
_entity.type
_entity.pdbx_description
1 polymer ?
#
loop_
_entity_poly.entity_id
_entity_poly.type
_entity_poly.pdbx_seq_one_letter_code
_entity_poly.pdbx_strand_id
1 'polypeptide(L)'
;MRKPTPLARRIVTVGVGPAAILLAGAMVFQASNAAFSSSTRNPGNSWSTGSVALTDDDNGTAGFQVSNVTPGQTGAKCIVVTASSSVPGVVKAYVQNLSPSAQGLEKYIDLKIEQGTGGSFADCTGFVANSVPVLPAASLATLSTVNNDYATGGSPWTTTGNASGESKTYKGTWTFDASGLTQLEIDALQGASTSIDLVWELQNSN
;
A
#
# COMPACT_ATOMS: atom_id res chain seq x y z
N MET A 1 -21.93 69.87 -70.24
CA MET A 1 -21.47 69.73 -68.84
C MET A 1 -22.34 70.61 -67.94
N ARG A 2 -23.29 70.03 -67.21
CA ARG A 2 -24.26 70.76 -66.40
C ARG A 2 -23.64 71.03 -65.03
N LYS A 3 -23.39 72.30 -64.68
CA LYS A 3 -22.80 72.68 -63.38
C LYS A 3 -23.78 72.31 -62.26
N PRO A 4 -23.34 71.58 -61.22
CA PRO A 4 -24.21 71.20 -60.12
C PRO A 4 -24.71 72.44 -59.38
N THR A 5 -26.01 72.46 -59.07
CA THR A 5 -26.67 73.57 -58.37
C THR A 5 -26.16 73.66 -56.92
N PRO A 6 -26.17 74.87 -56.30
CA PRO A 6 -25.58 75.08 -54.97
C PRO A 6 -26.23 74.22 -53.87
N LEU A 7 -27.50 73.83 -54.04
CA LEU A 7 -28.20 72.87 -53.19
C LEU A 7 -27.62 71.46 -53.27
N ALA A 8 -27.29 70.97 -54.47
CA ALA A 8 -26.66 69.67 -54.65
C ALA A 8 -25.27 69.63 -53.99
N ARG A 9 -24.52 70.73 -54.03
CA ARG A 9 -23.21 70.83 -53.38
C ARG A 9 -23.29 70.79 -51.86
N ARG A 10 -24.34 71.37 -51.26
CA ARG A 10 -24.55 71.43 -49.80
C ARG A 10 -25.03 70.10 -49.22
N ILE A 11 -25.88 69.37 -49.97
CA ILE A 11 -26.35 68.03 -49.58
C ILE A 11 -25.18 67.03 -49.63
N VAL A 12 -24.29 67.16 -50.61
CA VAL A 12 -23.10 66.31 -50.72
C VAL A 12 -22.11 66.57 -49.58
N THR A 13 -21.87 67.81 -49.14
CA THR A 13 -20.95 68.06 -48.02
C THR A 13 -21.51 67.73 -46.64
N VAL A 14 -22.82 67.89 -46.41
CA VAL A 14 -23.43 67.59 -45.10
C VAL A 14 -23.74 66.10 -44.93
N GLY A 15 -24.03 65.37 -46.02
CA GLY A 15 -24.35 63.93 -45.96
C GLY A 15 -23.12 63.02 -45.86
N VAL A 16 -21.97 63.44 -46.39
CA VAL A 16 -20.76 62.59 -46.47
C VAL A 16 -20.16 62.31 -45.09
N GLY A 17 -20.15 63.28 -44.18
CA GLY A 17 -19.64 63.08 -42.81
C GLY A 17 -20.41 62.00 -42.03
N PRO A 18 -21.73 62.14 -41.86
CA PRO A 18 -22.56 61.14 -41.18
C PRO A 18 -22.56 59.78 -41.88
N ALA A 19 -22.60 59.75 -43.22
CA ALA A 19 -22.55 58.51 -43.98
C ALA A 19 -21.20 57.78 -43.84
N ALA A 20 -20.08 58.51 -43.82
CA ALA A 20 -18.76 57.94 -43.57
C ALA A 20 -18.64 57.40 -42.14
N ILE A 21 -19.23 58.08 -41.15
CA ILE A 21 -19.27 57.61 -39.76
C ILE A 21 -20.14 56.35 -39.63
N LEU A 22 -21.28 56.27 -40.30
CA LEU A 22 -22.13 55.08 -40.33
C LEU A 22 -21.47 53.91 -41.05
N LEU A 23 -20.78 54.16 -42.17
CA LEU A 23 -20.03 53.15 -42.91
C LEU A 23 -18.81 52.65 -42.12
N ALA A 24 -18.06 53.56 -41.49
CA ALA A 24 -16.96 53.20 -40.59
C ALA A 24 -17.48 52.43 -39.37
N GLY A 25 -18.60 52.86 -38.78
CA GLY A 25 -19.27 52.18 -37.68
C GLY A 25 -19.77 50.79 -38.07
N ALA A 26 -20.34 50.63 -39.27
CA ALA A 26 -20.77 49.34 -39.80
C ALA A 26 -19.60 48.41 -40.13
N MET A 27 -18.49 48.95 -40.65
CA MET A 27 -17.25 48.19 -40.90
C MET A 27 -16.58 47.77 -39.60
N VAL A 28 -16.52 48.64 -38.59
CA VAL A 28 -16.02 48.31 -37.25
C VAL A 28 -16.96 47.30 -36.55
N PHE A 29 -18.28 47.45 -36.67
CA PHE A 29 -19.25 46.50 -36.13
C PHE A 29 -19.17 45.11 -36.77
N GLN A 30 -18.95 45.04 -38.09
CA GLN A 30 -18.67 43.79 -38.81
C GLN A 30 -17.33 43.16 -38.38
N ALA A 31 -16.29 43.98 -38.15
CA ALA A 31 -15.00 43.50 -37.66
C ALA A 31 -15.03 43.06 -36.18
N SER A 32 -15.86 43.72 -35.35
CA SER A 32 -16.01 43.44 -33.91
C SER A 32 -16.92 42.26 -33.58
N ASN A 33 -17.68 41.71 -34.54
CA ASN A 33 -18.47 40.48 -34.35
C ASN A 33 -17.67 39.18 -34.61
N ALA A 34 -16.39 39.27 -34.96
CA ALA A 34 -15.49 38.12 -34.98
C ALA A 34 -14.77 37.98 -33.63
N ALA A 35 -15.53 37.76 -32.56
CA ALA A 35 -14.94 37.23 -31.33
C ALA A 35 -14.57 35.77 -31.61
N PHE A 36 -13.36 35.55 -32.15
CA PHE A 36 -12.80 34.21 -32.32
C PHE A 36 -12.57 33.60 -30.94
N SER A 37 -13.56 32.88 -30.43
CA SER A 37 -13.36 31.93 -29.34
C SER A 37 -13.19 30.54 -29.95
N SER A 38 -11.97 30.02 -29.83
CA SER A 38 -11.68 28.61 -30.05
C SER A 38 -11.49 27.97 -28.69
N SER A 39 -12.19 26.87 -28.44
CA SER A 39 -11.98 26.04 -27.25
C SER A 39 -11.47 24.68 -27.70
N THR A 40 -10.43 24.18 -27.03
CA THR A 40 -9.99 22.80 -27.19
C THR A 40 -10.41 22.02 -25.94
N ARG A 41 -10.90 20.80 -26.12
CA ARG A 41 -11.37 19.93 -25.05
C ARG A 41 -10.52 18.67 -25.10
N ASN A 42 -10.07 18.18 -23.95
CA ASN A 42 -9.46 16.86 -23.82
C ASN A 42 -10.45 15.92 -23.08
N PRO A 43 -11.55 15.50 -23.74
CA PRO A 43 -12.51 14.59 -23.13
C PRO A 43 -11.90 13.18 -23.01
N GLY A 44 -12.19 12.47 -21.92
CA GLY A 44 -11.64 11.13 -21.68
C GLY A 44 -10.44 11.08 -20.72
N ASN A 45 -10.07 12.20 -20.09
CA ASN A 45 -9.13 12.17 -18.97
C ASN A 45 -9.76 11.46 -17.77
N SER A 46 -9.11 10.39 -17.32
CA SER A 46 -9.48 9.62 -16.14
C SER A 46 -8.25 9.35 -15.29
N TRP A 47 -8.43 9.36 -13.97
CA TRP A 47 -7.42 8.95 -13.00
C TRP A 47 -8.00 7.79 -12.20
N SER A 48 -7.25 6.70 -12.11
CA SER A 48 -7.55 5.57 -11.22
C SER A 48 -6.41 5.44 -10.22
N THR A 49 -6.74 5.26 -8.94
CA THR A 49 -5.74 4.88 -7.94
C THR A 49 -5.28 3.46 -8.18
N GLY A 50 -4.08 3.13 -7.73
CA GLY A 50 -3.63 1.74 -7.72
C GLY A 50 -4.53 0.87 -6.84
N SER A 51 -4.66 -0.41 -7.18
CA SER A 51 -5.30 -1.40 -6.31
C SER A 51 -4.28 -2.00 -5.35
N VAL A 52 -4.72 -2.35 -4.14
CA VAL A 52 -3.91 -3.06 -3.15
C VAL A 52 -4.78 -4.15 -2.53
N ALA A 53 -4.33 -5.39 -2.64
CA ALA A 53 -4.86 -6.50 -1.87
C ALA A 53 -3.68 -7.35 -1.40
N LEU A 54 -3.73 -7.76 -0.14
CA LEU A 54 -2.80 -8.72 0.45
C LEU A 54 -3.65 -9.90 0.94
N THR A 55 -3.32 -11.09 0.46
CA THR A 55 -3.97 -12.34 0.87
C THR A 55 -2.91 -13.33 1.28
N ASP A 56 -3.21 -14.17 2.25
CA ASP A 56 -2.43 -15.36 2.57
C ASP A 56 -3.21 -16.64 2.23
N ASP A 57 -2.57 -17.80 2.40
CA ASP A 57 -3.16 -19.11 2.15
C ASP A 57 -3.71 -19.82 3.42
N ASP A 58 -3.96 -19.09 4.51
CA ASP A 58 -4.41 -19.64 5.80
C ASP A 58 -5.93 -19.65 6.02
N ASN A 59 -6.68 -18.94 5.17
CA ASN A 59 -8.15 -18.83 5.20
C ASN A 59 -8.70 -18.41 6.58
N GLY A 60 -7.98 -17.55 7.30
CA GLY A 60 -8.31 -17.07 8.65
C GLY A 60 -7.93 -18.04 9.78
N THR A 61 -7.05 -19.01 9.53
CA THR A 61 -6.63 -20.01 10.51
C THR A 61 -5.35 -19.59 11.20
N ALA A 62 -5.31 -19.64 12.54
CA ALA A 62 -4.10 -19.30 13.28
C ALA A 62 -2.89 -20.15 12.83
N GLY A 63 -1.81 -19.48 12.42
CA GLY A 63 -0.60 -20.13 11.91
C GLY A 63 0.04 -21.12 12.88
N PHE A 64 -0.12 -20.93 14.18
CA PHE A 64 0.26 -21.90 15.22
C PHE A 64 -0.86 -22.09 16.24
N GLN A 65 -1.27 -23.35 16.44
CA GLN A 65 -2.12 -23.79 17.54
C GLN A 65 -1.44 -25.01 18.15
N VAL A 66 -0.54 -24.77 19.10
CA VAL A 66 0.27 -25.81 19.73
C VAL A 66 -0.17 -25.96 21.16
N SER A 67 -0.49 -27.19 21.56
CA SER A 67 -0.88 -27.55 22.92
C SER A 67 0.17 -28.48 23.53
N ASN A 68 0.21 -28.53 24.86
CA ASN A 68 1.09 -29.41 25.64
C ASN A 68 2.58 -29.23 25.27
N VAL A 69 2.99 -27.96 25.10
CA VAL A 69 4.36 -27.63 24.75
C VAL A 69 5.32 -27.96 25.89
N THR A 70 6.43 -28.63 25.59
CA THR A 70 7.48 -28.96 26.56
C THR A 70 8.72 -28.09 26.38
N PRO A 71 9.54 -27.88 27.43
CA PRO A 71 10.82 -27.18 27.32
C PRO A 71 11.68 -27.69 26.17
N GLY A 72 12.26 -26.78 25.38
CA GLY A 72 13.10 -27.09 24.22
C GLY A 72 12.34 -27.56 22.97
N GLN A 73 11.02 -27.72 23.04
CA GLN A 73 10.22 -28.06 21.87
C GLN A 73 10.23 -26.91 20.86
N THR A 74 10.26 -27.25 19.57
CA THR A 74 10.20 -26.31 18.46
C THR A 74 9.24 -26.81 17.40
N GLY A 75 8.70 -25.90 16.59
CA GLY A 75 7.92 -26.21 15.42
C GLY A 75 8.02 -25.11 14.38
N ALA A 76 7.70 -25.43 13.13
CA ALA A 76 7.72 -24.47 12.05
C ALA A 76 6.50 -24.64 11.14
N LYS A 77 6.04 -23.50 10.60
CA LYS A 77 4.93 -23.42 9.65
C LYS A 77 5.29 -22.43 8.57
N CYS A 78 4.88 -22.76 7.35
CA CYS A 78 5.07 -21.91 6.19
C CYS A 78 3.75 -21.28 5.79
N ILE A 79 3.83 -20.09 5.23
CA ILE A 79 2.69 -19.33 4.74
C ILE A 79 3.11 -18.62 3.45
N VAL A 80 2.22 -18.62 2.47
CA VAL A 80 2.45 -17.94 1.20
C VAL A 80 1.66 -16.65 1.20
N VAL A 81 2.36 -15.53 1.28
CA VAL A 81 1.78 -14.19 1.22
C VAL A 81 1.76 -13.74 -0.23
N THR A 82 0.59 -13.36 -0.73
CA THR A 82 0.39 -12.88 -2.10
C THR A 82 -0.04 -11.43 -2.11
N ALA A 83 0.78 -10.58 -2.73
CA ALA A 83 0.52 -9.17 -2.93
C ALA A 83 -0.03 -8.95 -4.34
N SER A 84 -1.29 -8.52 -4.43
CA SER A 84 -1.92 -8.09 -5.67
C SER A 84 -2.06 -6.57 -5.65
N SER A 85 -1.00 -5.88 -6.06
CA SER A 85 -0.98 -4.41 -6.13
C SER A 85 -0.51 -3.93 -7.48
N SER A 86 -1.14 -2.90 -8.04
CA SER A 86 -0.72 -2.30 -9.32
C SER A 86 0.42 -1.29 -9.17
N VAL A 87 0.92 -1.06 -7.96
CA VAL A 87 1.98 -0.11 -7.62
C VAL A 87 3.02 -0.83 -6.74
N PRO A 88 4.32 -0.55 -6.89
CA PRO A 88 5.33 -1.08 -5.98
C PRO A 88 5.04 -0.75 -4.51
N GLY A 89 5.56 -1.58 -3.63
CA GLY A 89 5.41 -1.40 -2.18
C GLY A 89 6.31 -2.33 -1.40
N VAL A 90 6.21 -2.27 -0.08
CA VAL A 90 6.95 -3.17 0.80
C VAL A 90 5.96 -3.89 1.71
N VAL A 91 6.06 -5.21 1.73
CA VAL A 91 5.40 -6.06 2.72
C VAL A 91 6.33 -6.18 3.92
N LYS A 92 5.84 -5.98 5.14
CA LYS A 92 6.59 -6.23 6.37
C LYS A 92 5.80 -7.15 7.29
N ALA A 93 6.53 -7.95 8.08
CA ALA A 93 5.95 -8.84 9.08
C ALA A 93 6.14 -8.26 10.49
N TYR A 94 5.07 -8.20 11.27
CA TYR A 94 5.11 -7.73 12.66
C TYR A 94 4.07 -8.46 13.52
N VAL A 95 4.13 -8.30 14.84
CA VAL A 95 3.23 -8.99 15.77
C VAL A 95 2.25 -8.03 16.45
N GLN A 96 1.06 -8.50 16.82
CA GLN A 96 0.08 -7.70 17.56
C GLN A 96 -0.66 -8.54 18.61
N ASN A 97 -1.47 -7.89 19.44
CA ASN A 97 -2.46 -8.53 20.33
C ASN A 97 -1.88 -9.65 21.21
N LEU A 98 -0.69 -9.43 21.78
CA LEU A 98 -0.12 -10.36 22.76
C LEU A 98 -1.11 -10.54 23.93
N SER A 99 -1.50 -11.78 24.17
CA SER A 99 -2.19 -12.23 25.38
C SER A 99 -1.14 -12.87 26.29
N PRO A 100 -0.59 -12.14 27.28
CA PRO A 100 0.42 -12.69 28.17
C PRO A 100 -0.21 -13.75 29.08
N SER A 101 0.59 -14.74 29.45
CA SER A 101 0.19 -15.69 30.49
C SER A 101 0.41 -15.09 31.87
N ALA A 102 -0.35 -15.51 32.88
CA ALA A 102 -0.11 -15.09 34.26
C ALA A 102 1.27 -15.55 34.78
N GLN A 103 1.82 -16.63 34.21
CA GLN A 103 3.08 -17.24 34.60
C GLN A 103 4.30 -16.69 33.83
N GLY A 104 4.08 -15.86 32.80
CA GLY A 104 5.15 -15.26 31.99
C GLY A 104 5.72 -16.11 30.86
N LEU A 105 5.00 -17.13 30.40
CA LEU A 105 5.37 -18.03 29.28
C LEU A 105 5.79 -17.28 28.00
N GLU A 106 5.19 -16.14 27.70
CA GLU A 106 5.50 -15.32 26.53
C GLU A 106 6.95 -14.82 26.48
N LYS A 107 7.67 -14.85 27.61
CA LYS A 107 9.09 -14.51 27.70
C LYS A 107 10.01 -15.65 27.23
N TYR A 108 9.46 -16.85 27.08
CA TYR A 108 10.18 -18.09 26.80
C TYR A 108 9.69 -18.76 25.52
N ILE A 109 8.69 -18.20 24.83
CA ILE A 109 8.33 -18.62 23.48
C ILE A 109 9.02 -17.67 22.52
N ASP A 110 10.03 -18.16 21.83
CA ASP A 110 10.71 -17.41 20.78
C ASP A 110 10.00 -17.62 19.45
N LEU A 111 9.99 -16.57 18.62
CA LEU A 111 9.54 -16.63 17.24
C LEU A 111 10.62 -16.06 16.30
N LYS A 112 10.92 -16.80 15.24
CA LYS A 112 11.78 -16.41 14.13
C LYS A 112 10.97 -16.44 12.83
N ILE A 113 11.17 -15.45 11.95
CA ILE A 113 10.51 -15.42 10.64
C ILE A 113 11.53 -15.26 9.52
N GLU A 114 11.57 -16.25 8.63
CA GLU A 114 12.46 -16.30 7.47
C GLU A 114 11.67 -16.14 6.18
N GLN A 115 12.16 -15.31 5.26
CA GLN A 115 11.68 -15.32 3.88
C GLN A 115 12.35 -16.41 3.07
N GLY A 116 11.65 -16.91 2.07
CA GLY A 116 12.23 -17.89 1.16
C GLY A 116 11.38 -18.19 -0.06
N THR A 117 11.62 -19.36 -0.61
CA THR A 117 10.87 -19.95 -1.72
C THR A 117 10.62 -21.43 -1.42
N GLY A 118 9.68 -22.05 -2.15
CA GLY A 118 9.20 -23.40 -1.82
C GLY A 118 8.27 -23.40 -0.61
N GLY A 119 7.92 -24.60 -0.12
CA GLY A 119 6.88 -24.77 0.89
C GLY A 119 5.47 -24.39 0.40
N SER A 120 4.48 -24.61 1.25
CA SER A 120 3.08 -24.23 1.08
C SER A 120 2.46 -23.94 2.45
N PHE A 121 1.19 -23.53 2.49
CA PHE A 121 0.48 -23.37 3.76
C PHE A 121 0.75 -24.53 4.73
N ALA A 122 1.18 -24.19 5.93
CA ALA A 122 1.42 -25.10 7.04
C ALA A 122 2.44 -26.24 6.80
N ASP A 123 3.12 -26.27 5.64
CA ASP A 123 4.15 -27.25 5.26
C ASP A 123 5.40 -26.54 4.71
N CYS A 124 6.51 -26.72 5.40
CA CYS A 124 7.80 -26.15 5.01
C CYS A 124 8.69 -27.12 4.22
N THR A 125 8.15 -28.25 3.76
CA THR A 125 8.88 -29.19 2.91
C THR A 125 9.36 -28.49 1.63
N GLY A 126 10.66 -28.59 1.34
CA GLY A 126 11.26 -27.91 0.19
C GLY A 126 11.43 -26.40 0.36
N PHE A 127 11.13 -25.83 1.53
CA PHE A 127 11.40 -24.43 1.81
C PHE A 127 12.91 -24.16 1.81
N VAL A 128 13.32 -23.14 1.07
CA VAL A 128 14.70 -22.64 1.02
C VAL A 128 14.70 -21.20 1.50
N ALA A 129 15.34 -20.96 2.64
CA ALA A 129 15.47 -19.63 3.22
C ALA A 129 16.39 -18.72 2.39
N ASN A 130 16.01 -17.47 2.26
CA ASN A 130 16.89 -16.41 1.78
C ASN A 130 17.87 -16.03 2.90
N SER A 131 19.09 -15.61 2.54
CA SER A 131 20.10 -15.19 3.51
C SER A 131 19.70 -13.93 4.29
N VAL A 132 18.95 -13.04 3.65
CA VAL A 132 18.32 -11.83 4.21
C VAL A 132 17.16 -11.40 3.30
N PRO A 133 16.18 -10.63 3.81
CA PRO A 133 16.04 -10.19 5.20
C PRO A 133 15.21 -11.17 6.06
N VAL A 134 15.49 -11.16 7.38
CA VAL A 134 14.94 -12.09 8.39
C VAL A 134 14.47 -11.31 9.61
N LEU A 135 13.41 -11.77 10.29
CA LEU A 135 13.13 -11.40 11.68
C LEU A 135 13.85 -12.42 12.57
N PRO A 136 14.92 -12.03 13.31
CA PRO A 136 15.67 -12.96 14.14
C PRO A 136 14.80 -13.53 15.27
N ALA A 137 15.23 -14.65 15.84
CA ALA A 137 14.55 -15.25 16.98
C ALA A 137 14.55 -14.29 18.17
N ALA A 138 13.38 -14.03 18.73
CA ALA A 138 13.18 -13.27 19.96
C ALA A 138 11.89 -13.71 20.64
N SER A 139 11.81 -13.51 21.96
CA SER A 139 10.62 -13.87 22.73
C SER A 139 9.38 -13.10 22.28
N LEU A 140 8.19 -13.68 22.44
CA LEU A 140 6.93 -13.00 22.13
C LEU A 140 6.80 -11.68 22.92
N ALA A 141 7.24 -11.68 24.18
CA ALA A 141 7.29 -10.49 25.02
C ALA A 141 8.17 -9.38 24.44
N THR A 142 9.33 -9.73 23.87
CA THR A 142 10.21 -8.77 23.21
C THR A 142 9.58 -8.27 21.91
N LEU A 143 9.13 -9.19 21.05
CA LEU A 143 8.55 -8.85 19.75
C LEU A 143 7.34 -7.93 19.87
N SER A 144 6.47 -8.12 20.87
CA SER A 144 5.31 -7.25 21.10
C SER A 144 5.66 -5.81 21.46
N THR A 145 6.94 -5.50 21.72
CA THR A 145 7.42 -4.15 22.05
C THR A 145 8.32 -3.54 20.98
N VAL A 146 9.05 -4.36 20.22
CA VAL A 146 10.07 -3.87 19.26
C VAL A 146 9.72 -4.12 17.80
N ASN A 147 8.68 -4.92 17.52
CA ASN A 147 8.29 -5.33 16.17
C ASN A 147 6.76 -5.47 16.10
N ASN A 148 6.04 -4.40 16.47
CA ASN A 148 4.61 -4.43 16.75
C ASN A 148 3.76 -3.54 15.83
N ASP A 149 4.36 -2.94 14.81
CA ASP A 149 3.67 -2.15 13.79
C ASP A 149 4.45 -2.17 12.46
N TYR A 150 3.91 -1.54 11.41
CA TYR A 150 4.59 -1.47 10.12
C TYR A 150 5.93 -0.70 10.14
N ALA A 151 6.07 0.31 11.00
CA ALA A 151 7.29 1.09 11.08
C ALA A 151 8.46 0.22 11.58
N THR A 152 8.19 -0.60 12.58
CA THR A 152 9.13 -1.51 13.24
C THR A 152 9.20 -2.90 12.61
N GLY A 153 8.26 -3.24 11.72
CA GLY A 153 8.15 -4.56 11.10
C GLY A 153 9.40 -5.04 10.38
N GLY A 154 9.73 -6.30 10.61
CA GLY A 154 10.88 -7.00 10.05
C GLY A 154 10.55 -7.79 8.78
N SER A 155 11.56 -8.52 8.30
CA SER A 155 11.45 -9.36 7.11
C SER A 155 10.76 -8.64 5.91
N PRO A 156 11.28 -7.48 5.47
CA PRO A 156 10.68 -6.73 4.37
C PRO A 156 10.78 -7.49 3.04
N TRP A 157 9.70 -7.47 2.26
CA TRP A 157 9.66 -7.92 0.88
C TRP A 157 9.22 -6.77 -0.02
N THR A 158 10.12 -6.30 -0.88
CA THR A 158 9.81 -5.30 -1.90
C THR A 158 9.05 -5.94 -3.05
N THR A 159 7.83 -5.46 -3.27
CA THR A 159 6.93 -5.84 -4.37
C THR A 159 7.19 -4.94 -5.57
N THR A 160 7.04 -5.49 -6.77
CA THR A 160 7.25 -4.80 -8.04
C THR A 160 5.99 -4.07 -8.53
N GLY A 161 4.82 -4.40 -7.97
CA GLY A 161 3.55 -3.83 -8.40
C GLY A 161 2.92 -4.63 -9.53
N ASN A 162 2.60 -5.90 -9.25
CA ASN A 162 1.83 -6.75 -10.16
C ASN A 162 0.34 -6.87 -9.74
N ALA A 163 -0.55 -6.27 -10.54
CA ALA A 163 -2.00 -6.38 -10.31
C ALA A 163 -2.55 -7.82 -10.40
N SER A 164 -1.82 -8.73 -11.07
CA SER A 164 -2.17 -10.15 -11.17
C SER A 164 -1.67 -10.98 -9.99
N GLY A 165 -0.92 -10.38 -9.06
CA GLY A 165 -0.34 -11.05 -7.91
C GLY A 165 1.13 -11.42 -8.08
N GLU A 166 1.91 -11.17 -7.04
CA GLU A 166 3.22 -11.76 -6.81
C GLU A 166 3.21 -12.39 -5.41
N SER A 167 4.06 -13.41 -5.16
CA SER A 167 4.01 -14.18 -3.91
C SER A 167 5.38 -14.34 -3.26
N LYS A 168 5.37 -14.47 -1.93
CA LYS A 168 6.53 -14.79 -1.10
C LYS A 168 6.16 -15.80 -0.03
N THR A 169 6.98 -16.84 0.11
CA THR A 169 6.83 -17.77 1.23
C THR A 169 7.59 -17.24 2.43
N TYR A 170 6.94 -17.28 3.59
CA TYR A 170 7.56 -17.06 4.89
C TYR A 170 7.52 -18.35 5.71
N LYS A 171 8.57 -18.61 6.49
CA LYS A 171 8.63 -19.66 7.49
C LYS A 171 8.70 -19.05 8.87
N GLY A 172 7.66 -19.25 9.66
CA GLY A 172 7.69 -19.02 11.11
C GLY A 172 8.29 -20.24 11.80
N THR A 173 9.22 -20.04 12.73
CA THR A 173 9.74 -21.09 13.61
C THR A 173 9.58 -20.61 15.04
N TRP A 174 8.88 -21.38 15.87
CA TRP A 174 8.77 -21.11 17.30
C TRP A 174 9.59 -22.10 18.11
N THR A 175 10.05 -21.68 19.29
CA THR A 175 10.77 -22.55 20.24
C THR A 175 10.36 -22.18 21.66
N PHE A 176 10.13 -23.17 22.52
CA PHE A 176 10.09 -22.95 23.96
C PHE A 176 11.53 -22.94 24.50
N ASP A 177 12.12 -21.74 24.58
CA ASP A 177 13.45 -21.53 25.16
C ASP A 177 13.38 -21.51 26.70
N ALA A 178 13.69 -22.66 27.29
CA ALA A 178 13.88 -22.79 28.73
C ALA A 178 15.34 -22.68 29.16
N SER A 179 16.23 -22.20 28.28
CA SER A 179 17.64 -22.04 28.61
C SER A 179 17.82 -21.09 29.80
N GLY A 180 18.67 -21.49 30.75
CA GLY A 180 18.90 -20.71 31.97
C GLY A 180 17.80 -20.82 33.05
N LEU A 181 16.67 -21.48 32.79
CA LEU A 181 15.65 -21.75 33.80
C LEU A 181 16.03 -22.93 34.69
N THR A 182 15.74 -22.80 35.98
CA THR A 182 15.75 -23.92 36.93
C THR A 182 14.51 -24.80 36.74
N GLN A 183 14.55 -26.04 37.26
CA GLN A 183 13.38 -26.92 37.22
C GLN A 183 12.15 -26.31 37.91
N LEU A 184 12.35 -25.58 39.01
CA LEU A 184 11.26 -24.92 39.74
C LEU A 184 10.58 -23.84 38.88
N GLU A 185 11.34 -23.08 38.10
CA GLU A 185 10.81 -22.06 37.19
C GLU A 185 10.08 -22.70 36.00
N ILE A 186 10.60 -23.82 35.47
CA ILE A 186 9.92 -24.61 34.43
C ILE A 186 8.59 -25.15 34.96
N ASP A 187 8.57 -25.68 36.18
CA ASP A 187 7.36 -26.22 36.80
C ASP A 187 6.31 -25.11 37.05
N ALA A 188 6.75 -23.89 37.34
CA ALA A 188 5.87 -22.73 37.49
C ALA A 188 5.18 -22.31 36.18
N LEU A 189 5.68 -22.74 35.02
CA LEU A 189 5.07 -22.50 33.70
C LEU A 189 4.04 -23.56 33.30
N GLN A 190 3.87 -24.63 34.09
CA GLN A 190 2.92 -25.69 33.76
C GLN A 190 1.48 -25.15 33.68
N GLY A 191 0.77 -25.52 32.61
CA GLY A 191 -0.60 -25.06 32.35
C GLY A 191 -0.72 -23.61 31.88
N ALA A 192 0.40 -22.89 31.72
CA ALA A 192 0.40 -21.54 31.16
C ALA A 192 0.00 -21.56 29.67
N SER A 193 -0.62 -20.48 29.22
CA SER A 193 -0.98 -20.26 27.83
C SER A 193 -0.78 -18.80 27.47
N THR A 194 -0.23 -18.56 26.28
CA THR A 194 -0.07 -17.22 25.69
C THR A 194 -0.41 -17.29 24.21
N SER A 195 -0.83 -16.16 23.64
CA SER A 195 -1.09 -16.03 22.21
C SER A 195 -0.57 -14.71 21.68
N ILE A 196 -0.25 -14.64 20.40
CA ILE A 196 0.12 -13.42 19.71
C ILE A 196 -0.34 -13.52 18.25
N ASP A 197 -0.72 -12.40 17.65
CA ASP A 197 -1.05 -12.34 16.24
C ASP A 197 0.21 -12.07 15.42
N LEU A 198 0.35 -12.74 14.30
CA LEU A 198 1.37 -12.45 13.30
C LEU A 198 0.71 -11.79 12.09
N VAL A 199 1.22 -10.63 11.71
CA VAL A 199 0.62 -9.75 10.69
C VAL A 199 1.63 -9.53 9.57
N TRP A 200 1.15 -9.64 8.33
CA TRP A 200 1.81 -9.07 7.17
C TRP A 200 1.01 -7.87 6.68
N GLU A 201 1.70 -6.76 6.43
CA GLU A 201 1.08 -5.55 5.89
C GLU A 201 1.89 -5.04 4.71
N LEU A 202 1.20 -4.65 3.65
CA LEU A 202 1.76 -3.99 2.48
C LEU A 202 1.48 -2.49 2.56
N GLN A 203 2.52 -1.66 2.50
CA GLN A 203 2.36 -0.25 2.18
C GLN A 203 3.05 0.05 0.85
N ASN A 204 2.37 0.79 -0.03
CA ASN A 204 2.97 1.25 -1.28
C ASN A 204 4.07 2.27 -1.02
N SER A 205 5.12 2.21 -1.83
CA SER A 205 6.17 3.21 -1.84
C SER A 205 5.65 4.41 -2.62
N ASN A 206 5.55 5.57 -1.96
CA ASN A 206 5.28 6.84 -2.64
C ASN A 206 6.44 7.27 -3.55
#